data_AF-A0A1S3Y6A1-F1
#
_entry.id   AF-A0A1S3Y6A1-F1
#
_cell.length_a   1.000
_cell.length_b   1.000
_cell.length_c   1.000
_cell.angle_alpha   90.00
_cell.angle_beta   90.00
_cell.angle_gamma   90.00
#
_symmetry.space_group_name_H-M   'P 1'
#
loop_
_entity.id
_entity.type
_entity.pdbx_description
1 polymer ?
#
loop_
_entity_poly.entity_id
_entity_poly.type
_entity_poly.pdbx_seq_one_letter_code
_entity_poly.pdbx_strand_id
1 'polypeptide(L)'
;AGSYVNNLEYYDLNMGTIQGGAPLARLAIYKVFWRDAKGVYSCNGADFLSAIDDAIRDGVDILSASLGSGPATVAEVHAESILGIGSFHAVSHGISVVAGGGNNGPNSNTIVNTSPWLITVAASNDDTQIVTPLTLGNNKTILGQGLIKGKGRSGFAPLVFRLYNKVSEIPKDFMSIANEVKGKVVMLFSQTKADIFGYLIALNNTGVSAFIYAMPPLNGIEDFNQTFAVPIPFIAVDFEQGNQIVDYFINCKS
;
A
#
# COMPACT_ATOMS: atom_id res chain seq x y z
N ALA A 1 -17.66 3.10 9.04
CA ALA A 1 -18.47 2.68 10.19
C ALA A 1 -18.31 1.18 10.46
N GLY A 2 -17.07 0.72 10.70
CA GLY A 2 -16.85 -0.67 11.11
C GLY A 2 -17.23 -0.84 12.57
N SER A 3 -17.93 -1.94 12.90
CA SER A 3 -18.24 -2.28 14.29
C SER A 3 -16.97 -2.70 15.05
N TYR A 4 -17.09 -2.86 16.37
CA TYR A 4 -16.02 -3.34 17.22
C TYR A 4 -15.62 -4.76 16.83
N VAL A 5 -14.35 -4.95 16.46
CA VAL A 5 -13.76 -6.27 16.23
C VAL A 5 -12.62 -6.44 17.22
N ASN A 6 -12.84 -7.28 18.23
CA ASN A 6 -11.86 -7.56 19.28
C ASN A 6 -10.85 -8.62 18.82
N ASN A 7 -9.63 -8.53 19.35
CA ASN A 7 -8.55 -9.49 19.13
C ASN A 7 -8.28 -9.73 17.63
N LEU A 8 -8.26 -8.65 16.84
CA LEU A 8 -7.90 -8.76 15.44
C LEU A 8 -6.42 -9.12 15.33
N GLU A 9 -6.13 -10.20 14.63
CA GLU A 9 -4.78 -10.55 14.22
C GLU A 9 -4.62 -10.28 12.72
N TYR A 10 -3.58 -9.54 12.34
CA TYR A 10 -3.21 -9.31 10.95
C TYR A 10 -1.74 -9.66 10.77
N TYR A 11 -1.43 -10.64 9.92
CA TYR A 11 -0.05 -11.12 9.75
C TYR A 11 0.63 -11.56 11.05
N ASP A 12 -0.10 -12.28 11.91
CA ASP A 12 0.34 -12.69 13.25
C ASP A 12 0.67 -11.51 14.21
N LEU A 13 0.37 -10.27 13.81
CA LEU A 13 0.42 -9.08 14.65
C LEU A 13 -0.91 -8.91 15.36
N ASN A 14 -0.87 -8.78 16.68
CA ASN A 14 -2.05 -8.45 17.47
C ASN A 14 -2.37 -6.96 17.29
N MET A 15 -3.43 -6.68 16.53
CA MET A 15 -3.92 -5.33 16.26
C MET A 15 -4.90 -4.85 17.35
N GLY A 16 -5.19 -5.68 18.36
CA GLY A 16 -6.11 -5.36 19.44
C GLY A 16 -7.56 -5.26 18.94
N THR A 17 -8.28 -4.27 19.46
CA THR A 17 -9.66 -3.98 19.03
C THR A 17 -9.66 -2.88 17.99
N ILE A 18 -10.19 -3.16 16.79
CA ILE A 18 -10.36 -2.17 15.73
C ILE A 18 -11.83 -1.75 15.61
N GLN A 19 -12.07 -0.51 15.19
CA GLN A 19 -13.39 0.06 14.91
C GLN A 19 -13.27 1.20 13.89
N GLY A 20 -14.37 1.55 13.23
CA GLY A 20 -14.44 2.80 12.46
C GLY A 20 -14.69 4.02 13.35
N GLY A 21 -14.55 5.23 12.80
CA GLY A 21 -14.81 6.48 13.55
C GLY A 21 -16.24 6.64 14.09
N ALA A 22 -17.20 5.92 13.52
CA ALA A 22 -18.58 5.84 14.01
C ALA A 22 -19.06 4.38 13.95
N PRO A 23 -18.83 3.56 14.99
CA PRO A 23 -19.12 2.12 14.97
C PRO A 23 -20.61 1.77 15.07
N LEU A 24 -21.44 2.72 15.52
CA LEU A 24 -22.90 2.57 15.65
C LEU A 24 -23.67 3.19 14.47
N ALA A 25 -22.98 3.81 13.51
CA ALA A 25 -23.62 4.37 12.32
C ALA A 25 -24.15 3.24 11.42
N ARG A 26 -25.27 3.50 10.76
CA ARG A 26 -25.84 2.59 9.76
C ARG A 26 -25.07 2.73 8.44
N LEU A 27 -24.94 1.64 7.69
CA LEU A 27 -24.27 1.62 6.40
C LEU A 27 -25.30 1.35 5.30
N ALA A 28 -25.34 2.23 4.29
CA ALA A 28 -25.94 1.98 2.99
C ALA A 28 -24.81 1.88 1.96
N ILE A 29 -24.78 0.80 1.17
CA ILE A 29 -23.66 0.49 0.28
C ILE A 29 -24.11 0.56 -1.18
N TYR A 30 -23.55 1.52 -1.90
CA TYR A 30 -23.81 1.73 -3.32
C TYR A 30 -22.57 1.34 -4.13
N LYS A 31 -22.63 0.18 -4.79
CA LYS A 31 -21.50 -0.35 -5.56
C LYS A 31 -21.54 0.17 -6.99
N VAL A 32 -20.54 0.99 -7.34
CA VAL A 32 -20.43 1.62 -8.67
C VAL A 32 -19.26 1.10 -9.51
N PHE A 33 -18.24 0.51 -8.86
CA PHE A 33 -17.11 -0.11 -9.56
C PHE A 33 -17.34 -1.60 -9.81
N TRP A 34 -17.04 -2.01 -11.03
CA TRP A 34 -17.16 -3.38 -11.51
C TRP A 34 -15.85 -3.83 -12.13
N ARG A 35 -15.56 -5.13 -12.00
CA ARG A 35 -14.37 -5.75 -12.56
C ARG A 35 -14.70 -6.31 -13.93
N ASP A 36 -13.97 -5.91 -14.95
CA ASP A 36 -14.13 -6.44 -16.30
C ASP A 36 -13.45 -7.82 -16.47
N ALA A 37 -13.60 -8.42 -17.66
CA ALA A 37 -12.99 -9.72 -17.98
C ALA A 37 -11.45 -9.71 -17.96
N LYS A 38 -10.82 -8.54 -18.07
CA LYS A 38 -9.36 -8.34 -17.98
C LYS A 38 -8.90 -8.08 -16.55
N GLY A 39 -9.84 -8.03 -15.60
CA GLY A 39 -9.56 -7.79 -14.20
C GLY A 39 -9.42 -6.31 -13.83
N VAL A 40 -9.73 -5.39 -14.75
CA VAL A 40 -9.67 -3.94 -14.54
C VAL A 40 -10.95 -3.48 -13.86
N TYR A 41 -10.83 -2.68 -12.81
CA TYR A 41 -11.96 -2.04 -12.16
C TYR A 41 -12.32 -0.74 -12.87
N SER A 42 -13.57 -0.60 -13.27
CA SER A 42 -14.10 0.62 -13.89
C SER A 42 -15.50 0.92 -13.38
N CYS A 43 -15.90 2.18 -13.53
CA CYS A 43 -17.22 2.69 -13.18
C CYS A 43 -17.67 3.57 -14.34
N ASN A 44 -18.90 3.38 -14.81
CA ASN A 44 -19.51 4.32 -15.74
C ASN A 44 -20.06 5.52 -14.95
N GLY A 45 -20.01 6.72 -15.54
CA GLY A 45 -20.59 7.91 -14.94
C GLY A 45 -22.10 7.79 -14.68
N ALA A 46 -22.81 7.02 -15.52
CA ALA A 46 -24.24 6.76 -15.32
C ALA A 46 -24.52 5.96 -14.03
N ASP A 47 -23.78 4.87 -13.80
CA ASP A 47 -23.91 4.05 -12.57
C ASP A 47 -23.59 4.89 -11.33
N PHE A 48 -22.59 5.77 -11.47
CA PHE A 48 -22.18 6.68 -10.41
C PHE A 48 -23.27 7.68 -10.04
N LEU A 49 -23.86 8.36 -11.03
CA LEU A 49 -24.92 9.33 -10.80
C LEU A 49 -26.18 8.65 -10.28
N SER A 50 -26.52 7.46 -10.78
CA SER A 50 -27.64 6.66 -10.28
C SER A 50 -27.47 6.30 -8.80
N ALA A 51 -26.26 5.92 -8.38
CA ALA A 51 -25.98 5.62 -6.98
C ALA A 51 -26.15 6.84 -6.06
N ILE A 52 -25.80 8.03 -6.53
CA ILE A 52 -26.01 9.25 -5.76
C ILE A 52 -27.50 9.60 -5.69
N ASP A 53 -28.24 9.46 -6.79
CA ASP A 53 -29.69 9.69 -6.81
C ASP A 53 -30.41 8.73 -5.86
N ASP A 54 -30.05 7.45 -5.88
CA ASP A 54 -30.57 6.45 -4.94
C ASP A 54 -30.22 6.80 -3.50
N ALA A 55 -28.99 7.25 -3.21
CA ALA A 55 -28.59 7.64 -1.87
C ALA A 55 -29.33 8.87 -1.34
N ILE A 56 -29.61 9.86 -2.21
CA ILE A 56 -30.44 11.01 -1.88
C ILE A 56 -31.86 10.54 -1.54
N ARG A 57 -32.45 9.69 -2.41
CA ARG A 57 -33.79 9.14 -2.21
C ARG A 57 -33.90 8.33 -0.92
N ASP A 58 -32.88 7.55 -0.60
CA ASP A 58 -32.81 6.72 0.62
C ASP A 58 -32.57 7.56 1.89
N GLY A 59 -32.24 8.85 1.75
CA GLY A 59 -32.12 9.79 2.85
C GLY A 59 -30.85 9.56 3.69
N VAL A 60 -29.73 9.26 3.06
CA VAL A 60 -28.45 9.12 3.78
C VAL A 60 -27.99 10.46 4.38
N ASP A 61 -27.34 10.43 5.54
CA ASP A 61 -26.86 11.66 6.20
C ASP A 61 -25.52 12.17 5.62
N ILE A 62 -24.64 11.23 5.24
CA ILE A 62 -23.28 11.50 4.75
C ILE A 62 -22.95 10.53 3.62
N LEU A 63 -22.36 11.04 2.54
CA LEU A 63 -21.76 10.25 1.47
C LEU A 63 -20.25 10.24 1.60
N SER A 64 -19.66 9.04 1.66
CA SER A 64 -18.21 8.85 1.62
C SER A 64 -17.81 8.22 0.28
N ALA A 65 -17.06 8.97 -0.52
CA ALA A 65 -16.63 8.58 -1.87
C ALA A 65 -15.11 8.61 -1.98
N SER A 66 -14.45 7.49 -1.74
CA SER A 66 -12.99 7.34 -1.89
C SER A 66 -12.61 7.08 -3.35
N LEU A 67 -12.94 8.03 -4.23
CA LEU A 67 -12.87 7.90 -5.68
C LEU A 67 -12.28 9.15 -6.31
N GLY A 68 -11.68 9.04 -7.49
CA GLY A 68 -11.14 10.17 -8.26
C GLY A 68 -10.44 9.68 -9.52
N SER A 69 -10.40 10.51 -10.56
CA SER A 69 -9.85 10.14 -11.87
C SER A 69 -8.81 11.15 -12.34
N GLY A 70 -7.52 10.77 -12.30
CA GLY A 70 -6.41 11.56 -12.86
C GLY A 70 -6.32 13.00 -12.32
N PRO A 71 -5.34 13.81 -12.75
CA PRO A 71 -5.35 15.23 -12.41
C PRO A 71 -6.64 15.89 -12.92
N ALA A 72 -7.16 16.89 -12.19
CA ALA A 72 -8.35 17.62 -12.62
C ALA A 72 -8.12 18.26 -14.00
N THR A 73 -8.67 17.65 -15.06
CA THR A 73 -8.57 18.14 -16.44
C THR A 73 -9.63 19.19 -16.78
N VAL A 74 -10.60 19.38 -15.88
CA VAL A 74 -11.72 20.29 -16.02
C VAL A 74 -11.83 21.16 -14.77
N ALA A 75 -12.46 22.34 -14.92
CA ALA A 75 -12.70 23.24 -13.80
C ALA A 75 -13.56 22.59 -12.70
N GLU A 76 -13.42 23.06 -11.47
CA GLU A 76 -14.05 22.51 -10.26
C GLU A 76 -15.59 22.46 -10.33
N VAL A 77 -16.17 23.34 -11.17
CA VAL A 77 -17.61 23.50 -11.40
C VAL A 77 -18.06 22.96 -12.76
N HIS A 78 -17.19 22.24 -13.48
CA HIS A 78 -17.48 21.81 -14.84
C HIS A 78 -18.53 20.69 -14.88
N ALA A 79 -19.41 20.74 -15.88
CA ALA A 79 -20.49 19.77 -16.05
C ALA A 79 -20.02 18.35 -16.45
N GLU A 80 -18.74 18.17 -16.74
CA GLU A 80 -18.16 16.83 -16.97
C GLU A 80 -17.60 16.22 -15.68
N SER A 81 -17.56 16.97 -14.58
CA SER A 81 -17.21 16.43 -13.28
C SER A 81 -18.38 15.60 -12.74
N ILE A 82 -18.35 14.29 -13.00
CA ILE A 82 -19.38 13.34 -12.58
C ILE A 82 -19.58 13.39 -11.06
N LEU A 83 -18.49 13.35 -10.28
CA LEU A 83 -18.56 13.52 -8.83
C LEU A 83 -19.03 14.92 -8.46
N GLY A 84 -18.56 15.96 -9.14
CA GLY A 84 -18.99 17.34 -8.91
C GLY A 84 -20.50 17.51 -9.03
N ILE A 85 -21.10 17.11 -10.16
CA ILE A 85 -22.55 17.20 -10.36
C ILE A 85 -23.30 16.38 -9.32
N GLY A 86 -22.98 15.09 -9.18
CA GLY A 86 -23.70 14.23 -8.25
C GLY A 86 -23.65 14.77 -6.82
N SER A 87 -22.46 15.18 -6.37
CA SER A 87 -22.30 15.75 -5.03
C SER A 87 -23.00 17.10 -4.86
N PHE A 88 -23.12 17.93 -5.90
CA PHE A 88 -23.92 19.16 -5.83
C PHE A 88 -25.39 18.87 -5.54
N HIS A 89 -25.95 17.84 -6.19
CA HIS A 89 -27.32 17.40 -5.92
C HIS A 89 -27.47 16.85 -4.49
N ALA A 90 -26.50 16.08 -4.00
CA ALA A 90 -26.53 15.58 -2.62
C ALA A 90 -26.46 16.72 -1.59
N VAL A 91 -25.51 17.66 -1.75
CA VAL A 91 -25.33 18.80 -0.85
C VAL A 91 -26.55 19.73 -0.87
N SER A 92 -27.21 19.91 -2.02
CA SER A 92 -28.46 20.68 -2.08
C SER A 92 -29.64 20.04 -1.33
N HIS A 93 -29.56 18.74 -1.04
CA HIS A 93 -30.50 18.01 -0.17
C HIS A 93 -30.00 17.88 1.29
N GLY A 94 -28.94 18.62 1.66
CA GLY A 94 -28.39 18.61 3.02
C GLY A 94 -27.47 17.43 3.33
N ILE A 95 -27.07 16.65 2.32
CA ILE A 95 -26.19 15.49 2.48
C ILE A 95 -24.74 15.91 2.26
N SER A 96 -23.91 15.79 3.31
CA SER A 96 -22.49 16.11 3.21
C SER A 96 -21.73 15.06 2.41
N VAL A 97 -20.84 15.48 1.52
CA VAL A 97 -20.04 14.56 0.67
C VAL A 97 -18.56 14.72 1.00
N VAL A 98 -17.93 13.60 1.36
CA VAL A 98 -16.50 13.51 1.68
C VAL A 98 -15.79 12.69 0.60
N ALA A 99 -14.73 13.25 0.02
CA ALA A 99 -13.95 12.60 -1.04
C ALA A 99 -12.44 12.72 -0.81
N GLY A 100 -11.66 11.77 -1.32
CA GLY A 100 -10.19 11.80 -1.21
C GLY A 100 -9.57 12.80 -2.19
N GLY A 101 -8.47 13.46 -1.81
CA GLY A 101 -7.72 14.39 -2.67
C GLY A 101 -6.86 13.74 -3.75
N GLY A 102 -6.82 12.40 -3.81
CA GLY A 102 -6.04 11.64 -4.79
C GLY A 102 -4.61 11.29 -4.33
N ASN A 103 -3.99 10.36 -5.06
CA ASN A 103 -2.68 9.78 -4.69
C ASN A 103 -1.57 10.13 -5.71
N ASN A 104 -1.79 11.14 -6.56
CA ASN A 104 -0.88 11.53 -7.64
C ASN A 104 0.22 12.53 -7.23
N GLY A 105 0.30 12.88 -5.94
CA GLY A 105 1.36 13.72 -5.39
C GLY A 105 2.78 13.11 -5.53
N PRO A 106 3.83 13.82 -5.08
CA PRO A 106 3.80 15.04 -4.26
C PRO A 106 3.91 16.35 -5.07
N ASN A 107 3.98 16.27 -6.40
CA ASN A 107 4.08 17.46 -7.24
C ASN A 107 2.86 18.37 -7.08
N SER A 108 3.05 19.68 -7.30
CA SER A 108 1.96 20.65 -7.26
C SER A 108 0.87 20.33 -8.30
N ASN A 109 -0.35 20.78 -8.04
CA ASN A 109 -1.51 20.62 -8.94
C ASN A 109 -1.89 19.17 -9.26
N THR A 110 -1.74 18.27 -8.29
CA THR A 110 -2.09 16.85 -8.40
C THR A 110 -3.37 16.47 -7.65
N ILE A 111 -4.00 17.43 -6.97
CA ILE A 111 -5.26 17.23 -6.22
C ILE A 111 -6.43 16.99 -7.18
N VAL A 112 -7.37 16.16 -6.74
CA VAL A 112 -8.62 15.86 -7.42
C VAL A 112 -9.82 16.19 -6.52
N ASN A 113 -11.03 16.10 -7.07
CA ASN A 113 -12.28 16.36 -6.33
C ASN A 113 -12.31 17.76 -5.71
N THR A 114 -12.04 18.77 -6.53
CA THR A 114 -11.86 20.15 -6.09
C THR A 114 -13.14 20.96 -6.05
N SER A 115 -14.30 20.36 -6.33
CA SER A 115 -15.59 21.07 -6.30
C SER A 115 -15.82 21.74 -4.93
N PRO A 116 -16.20 23.03 -4.85
CA PRO A 116 -16.24 23.78 -3.59
C PRO A 116 -17.19 23.25 -2.52
N TRP A 117 -18.15 22.43 -2.90
CA TRP A 117 -19.13 21.81 -2.00
C TRP A 117 -18.67 20.45 -1.44
N LEU A 118 -17.50 19.95 -1.85
CA LEU A 118 -16.92 18.71 -1.33
C LEU A 118 -16.05 18.96 -0.10
N ILE A 119 -16.06 18.02 0.83
CA ILE A 119 -15.01 17.89 1.85
C ILE A 119 -13.90 17.02 1.25
N THR A 120 -12.85 17.67 0.75
CA THR A 120 -11.73 16.98 0.10
C THR A 120 -10.62 16.69 1.10
N VAL A 121 -10.31 15.40 1.30
CA VAL A 121 -9.47 14.91 2.39
C VAL A 121 -8.10 14.50 1.87
N ALA A 122 -7.04 15.07 2.43
CA ALA A 122 -5.65 14.64 2.22
C ALA A 122 -5.29 13.47 3.14
N ALA A 123 -4.20 12.76 2.81
CA ALA A 123 -3.68 11.67 3.63
C ALA A 123 -2.46 12.11 4.43
N SER A 124 -2.38 11.66 5.69
CA SER A 124 -1.21 11.77 6.56
C SER A 124 -0.97 10.45 7.27
N ASN A 125 0.22 10.27 7.81
CA ASN A 125 0.56 9.12 8.63
C ASN A 125 0.13 9.35 10.09
N ASP A 126 -0.11 8.27 10.82
CA ASP A 126 -0.24 8.32 12.28
C ASP A 126 1.12 8.04 12.96
N ASP A 127 1.11 8.02 14.29
CA ASP A 127 2.28 7.73 15.12
C ASP A 127 2.51 6.22 15.33
N THR A 128 1.63 5.37 14.79
CA THR A 128 1.75 3.92 14.92
C THR A 128 2.64 3.36 13.82
N GLN A 129 3.64 2.57 14.23
CA GLN A 129 4.54 1.89 13.31
C GLN A 129 4.47 0.39 13.53
N ILE A 130 4.11 -0.34 12.48
CA ILE A 130 4.29 -1.80 12.47
C ILE A 130 5.78 -2.06 12.19
N VAL A 131 6.47 -2.55 13.20
CA VAL A 131 7.90 -2.88 13.13
C VAL A 131 8.10 -4.39 13.11
N THR A 132 9.08 -4.83 12.32
CA THR A 132 9.53 -6.22 12.28
C THR A 132 10.99 -6.26 12.76
N PRO A 133 11.28 -6.88 13.91
CA PRO A 133 12.64 -7.06 14.38
C PRO A 133 13.44 -8.00 13.46
N LEU A 134 14.63 -7.56 13.06
CA LEU A 134 15.63 -8.34 12.34
C LEU A 134 16.88 -8.48 13.21
N THR A 135 17.19 -9.68 13.67
CA THR A 135 18.40 -9.96 14.46
C THR A 135 19.50 -10.55 13.58
N LEU A 136 20.65 -9.88 13.56
CA LEU A 136 21.86 -10.33 12.85
C LEU A 136 22.61 -11.38 13.69
N GLY A 137 23.54 -12.11 13.06
CA GLY A 137 24.32 -13.15 13.75
C GLY A 137 25.25 -12.63 14.85
N ASN A 138 25.56 -11.33 14.86
CA ASN A 138 26.29 -10.66 15.93
C ASN A 138 25.37 -10.19 17.09
N ASN A 139 24.13 -10.67 17.14
CA ASN A 139 23.11 -10.32 18.14
C ASN A 139 22.63 -8.86 18.11
N LYS A 140 23.01 -8.07 17.10
CA LYS A 140 22.43 -6.74 16.87
C LYS A 140 21.06 -6.89 16.24
N THR A 141 20.06 -6.20 16.80
CA THR A 141 18.70 -6.16 16.28
C THR A 141 18.39 -4.82 15.64
N ILE A 142 17.86 -4.86 14.43
CA ILE A 142 17.42 -3.70 13.65
C ILE A 142 15.89 -3.77 13.52
N LEU A 143 15.22 -2.63 13.69
CA LEU A 143 13.77 -2.53 13.57
C LEU A 143 13.42 -2.07 12.15
N GLY A 144 13.12 -3.02 11.28
CA GLY A 144 12.61 -2.74 9.94
C GLY A 144 11.08 -2.70 9.90
N GLN A 145 10.52 -2.58 8.70
CA GLN A 145 9.09 -2.62 8.45
C GLN A 145 8.77 -3.74 7.46
N GLY A 146 7.78 -4.58 7.77
CA GLY A 146 7.43 -5.69 6.90
C GLY A 146 6.23 -6.45 7.43
N LEU A 147 5.57 -7.18 6.54
CA LEU A 147 4.45 -8.05 6.90
C LEU A 147 4.86 -9.49 6.58
N ILE A 148 5.33 -10.20 7.61
CA ILE A 148 5.78 -11.59 7.47
C ILE A 148 4.65 -12.52 7.87
N LYS A 149 4.15 -13.30 6.91
CA LYS A 149 3.07 -14.28 7.15
C LYS A 149 3.63 -15.62 7.58
N GLY A 150 3.12 -16.17 8.67
CA GLY A 150 3.32 -17.56 9.10
C GLY A 150 4.18 -17.69 10.35
N LYS A 151 3.55 -18.16 11.42
CA LYS A 151 4.22 -18.63 12.65
C LYS A 151 5.33 -19.64 12.29
N GLY A 152 6.56 -19.38 12.75
CA GLY A 152 7.70 -20.29 12.59
C GLY A 152 8.66 -19.99 11.44
N ARG A 153 8.53 -18.88 10.71
CA ARG A 153 9.58 -18.36 9.81
C ARG A 153 10.72 -17.64 10.56
N SER A 154 11.00 -18.08 11.77
CA SER A 154 12.11 -17.63 12.60
C SER A 154 13.27 -18.61 12.47
N GLY A 155 14.36 -18.19 11.83
CA GLY A 155 15.56 -18.99 11.70
C GLY A 155 16.69 -18.16 11.12
N PHE A 156 17.91 -18.45 11.55
CA PHE A 156 19.10 -17.85 10.94
C PHE A 156 19.32 -18.47 9.56
N ALA A 157 19.53 -17.61 8.57
CA ALA A 157 19.90 -18.00 7.22
C ALA A 157 21.07 -17.12 6.74
N PRO A 158 21.95 -17.63 5.86
CA PRO A 158 23.07 -16.84 5.37
C PRO A 158 22.58 -15.58 4.65
N LEU A 159 23.23 -14.45 4.93
CA LEU A 159 22.97 -13.19 4.26
C LEU A 159 23.78 -13.11 2.95
N VAL A 160 23.17 -12.66 1.87
CA VAL A 160 23.83 -12.31 0.61
C VAL A 160 23.51 -10.86 0.30
N PHE A 161 24.56 -10.04 0.25
CA PHE A 161 24.44 -8.67 -0.22
C PHE A 161 24.71 -8.57 -1.72
N ARG A 162 23.87 -7.80 -2.42
CA ARG A 162 24.07 -7.41 -3.82
C ARG A 162 23.73 -5.93 -3.98
N LEU A 163 24.44 -5.28 -4.89
CA LEU A 163 24.17 -3.90 -5.27
C LEU A 163 23.84 -3.89 -6.76
N TYR A 164 22.61 -3.49 -7.07
CA TYR A 164 22.14 -3.22 -8.43
C TYR A 164 21.60 -1.80 -8.43
N ASN A 165 22.03 -0.98 -9.39
CA ASN A 165 21.54 0.39 -9.50
C ASN A 165 20.17 0.45 -10.19
N LYS A 166 19.81 -0.59 -10.95
CA LYS A 166 18.55 -0.71 -11.72
C LYS A 166 18.12 -2.16 -11.84
N VAL A 167 16.81 -2.41 -11.98
CA VAL A 167 16.25 -3.74 -12.29
C VAL A 167 16.89 -4.38 -13.52
N SER A 168 17.25 -3.57 -14.52
CA SER A 168 17.89 -4.06 -15.75
C SER A 168 19.27 -4.69 -15.54
N GLU A 169 19.92 -4.41 -14.40
CA GLU A 169 21.22 -4.98 -14.04
C GLU A 169 21.08 -6.34 -13.35
N ILE A 170 19.88 -6.72 -12.92
CA ILE A 170 19.62 -8.08 -12.46
C ILE A 170 19.81 -9.02 -13.65
N PRO A 171 20.58 -10.12 -13.50
CA PRO A 171 20.70 -11.12 -14.55
C PRO A 171 19.30 -11.55 -15.03
N LYS A 172 19.02 -11.35 -16.32
CA LYS A 172 17.73 -11.73 -16.93
C LYS A 172 17.44 -13.22 -16.80
N ASP A 173 18.49 -14.03 -16.68
CA ASP A 173 18.38 -15.43 -16.34
C ASP A 173 18.50 -15.62 -14.82
N PHE A 174 17.35 -15.75 -14.16
CA PHE A 174 17.29 -16.01 -12.72
C PHE A 174 17.96 -17.33 -12.32
N MET A 175 18.15 -18.29 -13.24
CA MET A 175 18.89 -19.53 -12.96
C MET A 175 20.34 -19.25 -12.57
N SER A 176 20.92 -18.17 -13.09
CA SER A 176 22.30 -17.77 -12.78
C SER A 176 22.50 -17.38 -11.31
N ILE A 177 21.48 -16.80 -10.66
CA ILE A 177 21.53 -16.41 -9.24
C ILE A 177 20.77 -17.38 -8.33
N ALA A 178 19.83 -18.17 -8.85
CA ALA A 178 18.98 -19.05 -8.06
C ALA A 178 19.79 -20.01 -7.18
N ASN A 179 20.82 -20.65 -7.76
CA ASN A 179 21.70 -21.54 -7.02
C ASN A 179 22.49 -20.82 -5.92
N GLU A 180 22.78 -19.53 -6.11
CA GLU A 180 23.50 -18.75 -5.13
C GLU A 180 22.59 -18.30 -3.96
N VAL A 181 21.34 -17.94 -4.24
CA VAL A 181 20.44 -17.31 -3.25
C VAL A 181 19.45 -18.28 -2.60
N LYS A 182 19.33 -19.52 -3.10
CA LYS A 182 18.45 -20.54 -2.55
C LYS A 182 18.75 -20.79 -1.07
N GLY A 183 17.73 -20.67 -0.23
CA GLY A 183 17.83 -20.86 1.23
C GLY A 183 18.54 -19.73 1.98
N LYS A 184 18.80 -18.59 1.32
CA LYS A 184 19.51 -17.44 1.89
C LYS A 184 18.60 -16.23 2.03
N VAL A 185 19.05 -15.23 2.76
CA VAL A 185 18.43 -13.90 2.83
C VAL A 185 19.17 -12.99 1.88
N VAL A 186 18.47 -12.37 0.92
CA VAL A 186 19.06 -11.43 -0.03
C VAL A 186 18.81 -10.01 0.43
N MET A 187 19.86 -9.19 0.47
CA MET A 187 19.75 -7.77 0.75
C MET A 187 20.12 -6.93 -0.47
N LEU A 188 19.27 -5.94 -0.81
CA LEU A 188 19.46 -4.99 -1.90
C LEU A 188 19.20 -3.55 -1.45
N PHE A 189 19.82 -2.58 -2.13
CA PHE A 189 19.41 -1.18 -2.06
C PHE A 189 18.45 -0.86 -3.21
N SER A 190 17.47 -0.02 -2.93
CA SER A 190 16.50 0.46 -3.91
C SER A 190 16.31 1.97 -3.78
N GLN A 191 16.09 2.62 -4.93
CA GLN A 191 15.72 4.04 -4.96
C GLN A 191 14.23 4.23 -5.23
N THR A 192 13.58 3.26 -5.87
CA THR A 192 12.17 3.38 -6.28
C THR A 192 11.37 2.14 -5.92
N LYS A 193 10.04 2.31 -5.79
CA LYS A 193 9.13 1.16 -5.65
C LYS A 193 9.18 0.24 -6.88
N ALA A 194 9.33 0.82 -8.08
CA ALA A 194 9.52 0.09 -9.34
C ALA A 194 10.64 -0.96 -9.25
N ASP A 195 11.76 -0.60 -8.62
CA ASP A 195 12.90 -1.50 -8.47
C ASP A 195 12.58 -2.69 -7.55
N ILE A 196 11.89 -2.43 -6.44
CA ILE A 196 11.46 -3.48 -5.50
C ILE A 196 10.55 -4.50 -6.18
N PHE A 197 9.59 -4.03 -6.99
CA PHE A 197 8.73 -4.92 -7.75
C PHE A 197 9.54 -5.82 -8.69
N GLY A 198 10.52 -5.24 -9.40
CA GLY A 198 11.43 -6.00 -10.25
C GLY A 198 12.20 -7.08 -9.47
N TYR A 199 12.74 -6.74 -8.30
CA TYR A 199 13.46 -7.68 -7.42
C TYR A 199 12.57 -8.81 -6.90
N LEU A 200 11.35 -8.52 -6.49
CA LEU A 200 10.44 -9.54 -5.95
C LEU A 200 10.01 -10.55 -7.02
N ILE A 201 9.69 -10.06 -8.22
CA ILE A 201 9.36 -10.93 -9.37
C ILE A 201 10.57 -11.80 -9.71
N ALA A 202 11.76 -11.20 -9.73
CA ALA A 202 13.02 -11.88 -9.98
C ALA A 202 13.30 -13.02 -8.99
N LEU A 203 13.04 -12.78 -7.71
CA LEU A 203 13.37 -13.72 -6.65
C LEU A 203 12.33 -14.82 -6.45
N ASN A 204 11.09 -14.66 -6.95
CA ASN A 204 9.94 -15.53 -6.69
C ASN A 204 10.23 -17.04 -6.84
N ASN A 205 11.00 -17.41 -7.87
CA ASN A 205 11.29 -18.82 -8.19
C ASN A 205 12.72 -19.27 -7.82
N THR A 206 13.49 -18.42 -7.13
CA THR A 206 14.89 -18.73 -6.78
C THR A 206 15.02 -19.62 -5.55
N GLY A 207 13.95 -19.75 -4.75
CA GLY A 207 13.98 -20.42 -3.45
C GLY A 207 14.67 -19.60 -2.35
N VAL A 208 14.76 -18.28 -2.51
CA VAL A 208 15.21 -17.36 -1.45
C VAL A 208 14.34 -17.51 -0.20
N SER A 209 14.95 -17.39 0.99
CA SER A 209 14.24 -17.53 2.26
C SER A 209 13.55 -16.23 2.69
N ALA A 210 14.21 -15.09 2.47
CA ALA A 210 13.66 -13.77 2.74
C ALA A 210 14.39 -12.68 1.94
N PHE A 211 13.77 -11.52 1.83
CA PHE A 211 14.29 -10.37 1.11
C PHE A 211 14.37 -9.13 2.02
N ILE A 212 15.54 -8.51 2.11
CA ILE A 212 15.73 -7.23 2.80
C ILE A 212 15.97 -6.17 1.74
N TYR A 213 15.23 -5.06 1.80
CA TYR A 213 15.53 -3.91 0.94
C TYR A 213 15.75 -2.66 1.79
N ALA A 214 16.84 -1.95 1.46
CA ALA A 214 17.12 -0.64 2.01
C ALA A 214 16.62 0.43 1.02
N MET A 215 15.79 1.36 1.49
CA MET A 215 15.28 2.45 0.66
C MET A 215 15.01 3.71 1.49
N PRO A 216 14.81 4.89 0.87
CA PRO A 216 14.34 6.06 1.60
C PRO A 216 13.01 5.74 2.31
N PRO A 217 12.76 6.26 3.52
CA PRO A 217 11.55 5.99 4.28
C PRO A 217 10.30 6.17 3.40
N LEU A 218 9.49 5.11 3.30
CA LEU A 218 8.21 5.19 2.62
C LEU A 218 7.15 5.77 3.56
N ASN A 219 6.17 6.47 3.01
CA ASN A 219 5.00 6.96 3.75
C ASN A 219 4.01 5.84 4.14
N GLY A 220 4.41 4.57 4.11
CA GLY A 220 3.53 3.45 4.41
C GLY A 220 4.20 2.11 4.24
N ILE A 221 3.53 1.08 4.77
CA ILE A 221 3.96 -0.31 4.69
C ILE A 221 3.22 -0.96 3.53
N GLU A 222 3.97 -1.42 2.53
CA GLU A 222 3.38 -2.11 1.38
C GLU A 222 3.35 -3.61 1.63
N ASP A 223 2.18 -4.22 1.40
CA ASP A 223 2.03 -5.67 1.33
C ASP A 223 2.23 -6.13 -0.12
N PHE A 224 3.49 -6.34 -0.51
CA PHE A 224 3.81 -6.85 -1.84
C PHE A 224 3.29 -8.27 -2.08
N ASN A 225 3.08 -9.05 -1.01
CA ASN A 225 2.56 -10.42 -1.12
C ASN A 225 1.11 -10.40 -1.61
N GLN A 226 0.28 -9.49 -1.09
CA GLN A 226 -1.11 -9.33 -1.56
C GLN A 226 -1.18 -8.79 -2.99
N THR A 227 -0.31 -7.85 -3.32
CA THR A 227 -0.38 -7.18 -4.63
C THR A 227 -0.04 -8.11 -5.79
N PHE A 228 0.91 -9.04 -5.60
CA PHE A 228 1.45 -9.86 -6.71
C PHE A 228 1.56 -11.36 -6.43
N ALA A 229 1.02 -11.83 -5.30
CA ALA A 229 1.07 -13.24 -4.89
C ALA A 229 2.50 -13.83 -4.86
N VAL A 230 3.51 -13.00 -4.59
CA VAL A 230 4.90 -13.45 -4.36
C VAL A 230 4.99 -13.85 -2.88
N PRO A 231 5.21 -15.11 -2.51
CA PRO A 231 5.14 -15.56 -1.11
C PRO A 231 6.49 -15.43 -0.38
N ILE A 232 7.27 -14.39 -0.68
CA ILE A 232 8.60 -14.16 -0.10
C ILE A 232 8.46 -13.20 1.09
N PRO A 233 8.87 -13.60 2.32
CA PRO A 233 8.98 -12.67 3.43
C PRO A 233 9.93 -11.52 3.09
N PHE A 234 9.50 -10.28 3.34
CA PHE A 234 10.35 -9.11 3.14
C PHE A 234 10.39 -8.19 4.35
N ILE A 235 11.51 -7.48 4.49
CA ILE A 235 11.72 -6.43 5.49
C ILE A 235 12.33 -5.21 4.77
N ALA A 236 11.64 -4.09 4.90
CA ALA A 236 12.12 -2.76 4.55
C ALA A 236 12.98 -2.21 5.69
N VAL A 237 14.10 -1.59 5.34
CA VAL A 237 14.90 -0.78 6.26
C VAL A 237 15.22 0.55 5.60
N ASP A 238 15.53 1.57 6.40
CA ASP A 238 16.09 2.79 5.84
C ASP A 238 17.55 2.58 5.38
N PHE A 239 18.14 3.58 4.73
CA PHE A 239 19.52 3.48 4.25
C PHE A 239 20.56 3.41 5.38
N GLU A 240 20.32 4.02 6.54
CA GLU A 240 21.24 3.97 7.66
C GLU A 240 21.29 2.56 8.24
N GLN A 241 20.12 2.01 8.54
CA GLN A 241 19.93 0.62 8.94
C GLN A 241 20.48 -0.34 7.89
N GLY A 242 20.26 -0.07 6.60
CA GLY A 242 20.85 -0.83 5.50
C GLY A 242 22.37 -0.86 5.56
N ASN A 243 23.01 0.31 5.71
CA ASN A 243 24.47 0.39 5.84
C ASN A 243 24.98 -0.42 7.03
N GLN A 244 24.28 -0.41 8.17
CA GLN A 244 24.65 -1.24 9.33
C GLN A 244 24.62 -2.74 9.02
N ILE A 245 23.67 -3.20 8.19
CA ILE A 245 23.61 -4.61 7.76
C ILE A 245 24.75 -4.94 6.79
N VAL A 246 25.09 -4.02 5.89
CA VAL A 246 26.23 -4.17 4.97
C VAL A 246 27.55 -4.22 5.75
N ASP A 247 27.74 -3.36 6.73
CA ASP A 247 28.92 -3.37 7.60
C ASP A 247 29.06 -4.70 8.33
N TYR A 248 27.95 -5.26 8.84
CA TYR A 248 27.93 -6.60 9.40
C TYR A 248 28.34 -7.65 8.34
N PHE A 249 27.76 -7.60 7.14
CA PHE A 249 28.08 -8.54 6.07
C PHE A 249 29.56 -8.51 5.65
N ILE A 250 30.16 -7.32 5.60
CA ILE A 250 31.58 -7.17 5.22
C ILE A 250 32.50 -7.67 6.34
N ASN A 251 32.22 -7.29 7.58
CA ASN A 251 33.12 -7.54 8.71
C ASN A 251 32.97 -8.95 9.32
N CYS A 252 31.85 -9.63 9.10
CA CYS A 252 31.57 -10.97 9.64
C CYS A 252 31.70 -12.09 8.59
N LYS A 253 32.40 -11.85 7.47
CA LYS A 253 32.87 -12.92 6.57
C LYS A 253 33.98 -13.72 7.25
N SER A 254 33.60 -14.64 8.13
CA SER A 254 34.44 -15.74 8.60
C SER A 254 33.83 -17.07 8.20
#